data_AF-A0A914JC42-F1
#
_entry.id   AF-A0A914JC42-F1
#
_cell.length_a   1.000
_cell.length_b   1.000
_cell.length_c   1.000
_cell.angle_alpha   90.00
_cell.angle_beta   90.00
_cell.angle_gamma   90.00
#
_symmetry.space_group_name_H-M   'P 1'
#
loop_
_entity.id
_entity.type
_entity.pdbx_description
1 polymer ?
#
loop_
_entity_poly.entity_id
_entity_poly.type
_entity_poly.pdbx_seq_one_letter_code
_entity_poly.pdbx_strand_id
1 'polypeptide(L)'
;MADSFDDEDNEISWLNGQSSSPKKLSPIKSLSPALARRPPEIDLSTQKLPIQNQQKRSKKLIPENVPFSELNDEIFGNSPKKQNTTTVEKEFFGVYCLISKSENRSYKNRCYIGYTVDPNRRIKQHNSGKDHGGAKKTDSRGPWDMVCIIHGFPNSVSALRFEWAWQNPDKSRRLRDIKLKKDKKESPFQFRLRILSNLLNSDPWKRLSLNFRWLMPEYETQFPEKFNNLTHIERKFGLVQKEGEMVPKDPQDYESIKPCSICKNNISTISELVRCQTKNICGSHFHIYCLAKKALTESKEFDTCLIPIKGRCPRCFGTWRWGDLIQDQRTLIQISQIAGENLKIFNAEKLIPKNSTVG
;
A
#
# COMPACT_ATOMS: atom_id res chain seq x y z
N MET A 1 46.65 -13.30 -23.28
CA MET A 1 45.41 -14.07 -23.46
C MET A 1 44.26 -13.09 -23.23
N ALA A 2 44.07 -12.07 -24.07
CA ALA A 2 43.74 -12.11 -25.49
C ALA A 2 42.49 -12.97 -25.72
N ASP A 3 41.35 -12.29 -25.87
CA ASP A 3 40.36 -12.55 -26.94
C ASP A 3 39.43 -11.32 -27.05
N SER A 4 39.72 -10.54 -28.10
CA SER A 4 38.82 -9.67 -28.85
C SER A 4 38.02 -10.50 -29.88
N PHE A 5 37.23 -9.84 -30.75
CA PHE A 5 36.42 -10.37 -31.87
C PHE A 5 34.98 -10.77 -31.46
N ASP A 6 33.87 -10.29 -32.04
CA ASP A 6 33.65 -9.52 -33.27
C ASP A 6 32.32 -8.73 -33.27
N ASP A 7 32.38 -7.55 -33.88
CA ASP A 7 31.27 -6.80 -34.48
C ASP A 7 31.08 -7.30 -35.92
N GLU A 8 29.85 -7.59 -36.36
CA GLU A 8 29.53 -7.63 -37.79
C GLU A 8 28.21 -6.89 -38.07
N ASP A 9 28.37 -5.89 -38.92
CA ASP A 9 27.36 -5.07 -39.57
C ASP A 9 26.47 -5.90 -40.51
N ASN A 10 25.22 -5.46 -40.66
CA ASN A 10 24.46 -5.73 -41.88
C ASN A 10 23.54 -4.54 -42.18
N GLU A 11 24.05 -3.63 -43.02
CA GLU A 11 23.24 -2.71 -43.81
C GLU A 11 22.62 -3.45 -45.00
N ILE A 12 21.30 -3.34 -45.18
CA ILE A 12 20.68 -3.40 -46.51
C ILE A 12 19.68 -2.26 -46.62
N SER A 13 19.96 -1.37 -47.56
CA SER A 13 19.11 -0.28 -48.03
C SER A 13 18.18 -0.77 -49.15
N TRP A 14 16.93 -0.31 -49.16
CA TRP A 14 16.13 -0.11 -50.38
C TRP A 14 15.15 1.06 -50.19
N LEU A 15 15.04 1.88 -51.24
CA LEU A 15 14.29 3.13 -51.35
C LEU A 15 12.79 2.94 -51.66
N ASN A 16 12.00 3.91 -51.18
CA ASN A 16 10.80 4.54 -51.76
C ASN A 16 9.55 3.72 -52.17
N GLY A 17 8.37 4.23 -51.76
CA GLY A 17 7.20 4.30 -52.65
C GLY A 17 5.83 3.90 -52.10
N GLN A 18 5.06 4.91 -51.66
CA GLN A 18 3.61 5.14 -51.88
C GLN A 18 2.52 4.11 -51.47
N SER A 19 1.60 4.63 -50.65
CA SER A 19 0.14 4.44 -50.55
C SER A 19 -0.57 3.33 -51.35
N SER A 20 -1.35 2.48 -50.65
CA SER A 20 -2.78 2.24 -50.94
C SER A 20 -3.45 1.34 -49.89
N SER A 21 -4.75 1.59 -49.75
CA SER A 21 -5.80 1.16 -48.81
C SER A 21 -6.03 -0.38 -48.63
N PRO A 22 -6.89 -0.81 -47.69
CA PRO A 22 -6.70 -2.02 -46.89
C PRO A 22 -7.23 -3.31 -47.54
N LYS A 23 -6.49 -4.41 -47.38
CA LYS A 23 -6.93 -5.77 -47.74
C LYS A 23 -7.50 -6.53 -46.54
N LYS A 24 -8.54 -7.30 -46.87
CA LYS A 24 -9.54 -7.99 -46.06
C LYS A 24 -8.97 -8.94 -45.00
N LEU A 25 -9.67 -9.00 -43.86
CA LEU A 25 -9.54 -10.02 -42.82
C LEU A 25 -9.76 -11.43 -43.37
N SER A 26 -8.91 -12.37 -42.95
CA SER A 26 -9.10 -13.81 -43.07
C SER A 26 -9.09 -14.47 -41.67
N PRO A 27 -9.72 -15.65 -41.51
CA PRO A 27 -10.30 -16.07 -40.24
C PRO A 27 -9.31 -16.58 -39.19
N ILE A 28 -9.74 -16.45 -37.94
CA ILE A 28 -9.16 -16.92 -36.69
C ILE A 28 -8.80 -18.42 -36.80
N LYS A 29 -7.50 -18.74 -36.67
CA LYS A 29 -7.05 -20.10 -36.38
C LYS A 29 -7.16 -20.35 -34.88
N SER A 30 -7.98 -21.33 -34.53
CA SER A 30 -8.17 -21.90 -33.19
C SER A 30 -6.84 -22.36 -32.58
N LEU A 31 -6.49 -21.78 -31.43
CA LEU A 31 -5.43 -22.31 -30.55
C LEU A 31 -6.07 -23.27 -29.54
N SER A 32 -5.66 -24.53 -29.60
CA SER A 32 -6.05 -25.58 -28.66
C SER A 32 -5.42 -25.35 -27.27
N PRO A 33 -6.03 -25.84 -26.18
CA PRO A 33 -5.68 -25.44 -24.82
C PRO A 33 -4.40 -26.12 -24.35
N ALA A 34 -3.42 -25.32 -23.90
CA ALA A 34 -2.26 -25.82 -23.18
C ALA A 34 -2.67 -26.36 -21.79
N LEU A 35 -2.27 -27.59 -21.54
CA LEU A 35 -2.51 -28.40 -20.35
C LEU A 35 -2.17 -27.68 -19.05
N ALA A 36 -3.20 -27.48 -18.21
CA ALA A 36 -3.07 -27.10 -16.83
C ALA A 36 -2.37 -28.22 -16.03
N ARG A 37 -1.22 -27.92 -15.43
CA ARG A 37 -0.56 -28.81 -14.47
C ARG A 37 -1.35 -28.77 -13.16
N ARG A 38 -1.88 -29.92 -12.75
CA ARG A 38 -2.52 -30.11 -11.44
C ARG A 38 -1.46 -30.09 -10.32
N PRO A 39 -1.78 -29.56 -9.12
CA PRO A 39 -0.95 -29.72 -7.93
C PRO A 39 -0.94 -31.19 -7.47
N PRO A 40 0.15 -31.68 -6.86
CA PRO A 40 0.21 -33.05 -6.34
C PRO A 40 -0.65 -33.22 -5.09
N GLU A 41 -1.35 -34.35 -5.03
CA GLU A 41 -2.12 -34.86 -3.89
C GLU A 41 -1.20 -35.16 -2.70
N ILE A 42 -1.65 -34.79 -1.48
CA ILE A 42 -0.97 -35.08 -0.22
C ILE A 42 -1.64 -36.33 0.36
N ASP A 43 -0.85 -37.40 0.47
CA ASP A 43 -1.21 -38.68 1.09
C ASP A 43 -1.35 -38.53 2.61
N LEU A 44 -2.55 -38.84 3.11
CA LEU A 44 -2.94 -38.89 4.52
C LEU A 44 -2.75 -40.32 5.04
N SER A 45 -1.51 -40.69 5.42
CA SER A 45 -1.29 -41.98 6.09
C SER A 45 0.00 -42.03 6.92
N THR A 46 0.01 -41.42 8.11
CA THR A 46 0.78 -41.93 9.27
C THR A 46 0.40 -41.20 10.56
N GLN A 47 -0.58 -41.75 11.29
CA GLN A 47 -0.81 -41.43 12.70
C GLN A 47 -0.03 -42.42 13.58
N LYS A 48 0.85 -41.91 14.44
CA LYS A 48 1.30 -42.60 15.66
C LYS A 48 1.21 -41.62 16.84
N LEU A 49 0.33 -41.95 17.77
CA LEU A 49 0.11 -41.29 19.07
C LEU A 49 1.31 -41.51 20.01
N PRO A 50 1.63 -40.56 20.91
CA PRO A 50 2.32 -40.87 22.14
C PRO A 50 1.47 -40.60 23.40
N ILE A 51 1.36 -41.69 24.15
CA ILE A 51 1.09 -41.95 25.56
C ILE A 51 1.29 -40.79 26.57
N GLN A 52 0.34 -40.72 27.50
CA GLN A 52 0.28 -39.88 28.69
C GLN A 52 1.43 -40.16 29.67
N ASN A 53 2.00 -39.10 30.28
CA ASN A 53 2.75 -39.20 31.54
C ASN A 53 2.23 -38.18 32.55
N GLN A 54 1.72 -38.71 33.66
CA GLN A 54 1.33 -38.01 34.89
C GLN A 54 2.55 -37.79 35.81
N GLN A 55 2.33 -36.97 36.85
CA GLN A 55 3.18 -36.67 38.05
C GLN A 55 3.98 -35.35 37.93
N LYS A 56 4.00 -34.40 38.89
CA LYS A 56 3.63 -34.34 40.32
C LYS A 56 3.29 -32.88 40.66
N ARG A 57 2.24 -32.63 41.45
CA ARG A 57 1.99 -31.31 42.10
C ARG A 57 2.01 -31.53 43.61
N SER A 58 3.01 -30.98 44.28
CA SER A 58 3.18 -31.03 45.73
C SER A 58 2.12 -30.18 46.43
N LYS A 59 1.40 -30.79 47.38
CA LYS A 59 0.51 -30.11 48.33
C LYS A 59 1.37 -29.51 49.45
N LYS A 60 1.21 -28.22 49.73
CA LYS A 60 1.64 -27.62 51.00
C LYS A 60 0.39 -27.09 51.71
N LEU A 61 0.20 -27.56 52.93
CA LEU A 61 -0.90 -27.28 53.85
C LEU A 61 -0.84 -25.84 54.37
N ILE A 62 -1.99 -25.22 54.63
CA ILE A 62 -2.12 -23.99 55.43
C ILE A 62 -2.95 -24.36 56.69
N PRO A 63 -2.55 -23.93 57.90
CA PRO A 63 -3.16 -24.37 59.16
C PRO A 63 -4.46 -23.62 59.50
N GLU A 64 -5.29 -24.27 60.32
CA GLU A 64 -6.51 -23.74 60.92
C GLU A 64 -6.22 -22.69 62.02
N ASN A 65 -7.14 -21.72 62.13
CA ASN A 65 -7.32 -20.68 63.18
C ASN A 65 -6.47 -19.39 63.08
N VAL A 66 -7.04 -18.38 62.42
CA VAL A 66 -6.74 -16.94 62.61
C VAL A 66 -8.08 -16.18 62.82
N PRO A 67 -8.18 -15.17 63.71
CA PRO A 67 -9.45 -14.70 64.30
C PRO A 67 -10.37 -13.87 63.38
N PHE A 68 -11.67 -13.86 63.74
CA PHE A 68 -12.80 -13.22 63.06
C PHE A 68 -12.80 -11.68 63.18
N SER A 69 -11.85 -11.00 62.54
CA SER A 69 -11.93 -9.55 62.31
C SER A 69 -11.24 -9.04 61.03
N GLU A 70 -10.81 -9.93 60.12
CA GLU A 70 -10.28 -9.57 58.80
C GLU A 70 -11.06 -10.25 57.67
N LEU A 71 -12.39 -10.24 57.77
CA LEU A 71 -13.31 -10.65 56.70
C LEU A 71 -14.18 -9.45 56.32
N ASN A 72 -13.65 -8.59 55.46
CA ASN A 72 -14.40 -7.79 54.48
C ASN A 72 -13.42 -6.92 53.70
N ASP A 73 -12.89 -7.44 52.59
CA ASP A 73 -12.47 -6.66 51.41
C ASP A 73 -12.14 -7.56 50.18
N GLU A 74 -12.85 -8.69 49.99
CA GLU A 74 -12.70 -9.55 48.81
C GLU A 74 -14.01 -9.96 48.13
N ILE A 75 -15.06 -9.11 48.14
CA ILE A 75 -16.31 -9.39 47.40
C ILE A 75 -16.71 -8.32 46.36
N PHE A 76 -16.02 -7.17 46.30
CA PHE A 76 -16.20 -6.19 45.21
C PHE A 76 -14.90 -5.84 44.47
N GLY A 77 -14.09 -6.85 44.16
CA GLY A 77 -12.98 -6.73 43.21
C GLY A 77 -13.47 -6.87 41.77
N ASN A 78 -14.20 -5.88 41.25
CA ASN A 78 -14.52 -5.79 39.82
C ASN A 78 -13.21 -5.50 39.05
N SER A 79 -12.41 -6.54 38.80
CA SER A 79 -11.29 -6.45 37.85
C SER A 79 -11.87 -6.13 36.47
N PRO A 80 -11.52 -5.00 35.83
CA PRO A 80 -12.02 -4.72 34.50
C PRO A 80 -11.52 -5.81 33.56
N LYS A 81 -12.45 -6.61 33.03
CA LYS A 81 -12.18 -7.52 31.92
C LYS A 81 -11.42 -6.73 30.86
N LYS A 82 -10.17 -7.08 30.56
CA LYS A 82 -9.42 -6.54 29.42
C LYS A 82 -10.28 -6.76 28.19
N GLN A 83 -10.99 -5.72 27.78
CA GLN A 83 -11.82 -5.79 26.60
C GLN A 83 -10.87 -5.86 25.40
N ASN A 84 -10.81 -7.00 24.70
CA ASN A 84 -10.05 -7.10 23.46
C ASN A 84 -10.55 -6.01 22.51
N THR A 85 -9.71 -5.02 22.21
CA THR A 85 -9.99 -3.95 21.26
C THR A 85 -9.66 -4.46 19.86
N THR A 86 -10.66 -4.57 18.99
CA THR A 86 -10.45 -4.94 17.59
C THR A 86 -10.06 -3.68 16.81
N THR A 87 -8.94 -3.73 16.10
CA THR A 87 -8.46 -2.63 15.26
C THR A 87 -8.32 -3.07 13.81
N VAL A 88 -8.60 -2.15 12.90
CA VAL A 88 -8.36 -2.32 11.46
C VAL A 88 -7.13 -1.51 11.09
N GLU A 89 -6.05 -2.20 10.72
CA GLU A 89 -4.85 -1.53 10.19
C GLU A 89 -5.16 -0.96 8.79
N LYS A 90 -4.82 0.32 8.57
CA LYS A 90 -4.94 0.91 7.23
C LYS A 90 -4.01 0.18 6.27
N GLU A 91 -4.54 -0.20 5.11
CA GLU A 91 -3.74 -0.82 4.07
C GLU A 91 -2.55 0.08 3.69
N PHE A 92 -1.36 -0.51 3.66
CA PHE A 92 -0.14 0.20 3.29
C PHE A 92 0.53 -0.52 2.12
N PHE A 93 0.81 0.23 1.07
CA PHE A 93 1.53 -0.24 -0.11
C PHE A 93 2.64 0.75 -0.41
N GLY A 94 3.89 0.31 -0.27
CA GLY A 94 5.06 1.18 -0.40
C GLY A 94 6.14 0.60 -1.31
N VAL A 95 6.76 1.45 -2.11
CA VAL A 95 7.95 1.14 -2.91
C VAL A 95 9.12 1.95 -2.39
N TYR A 96 10.18 1.29 -1.95
CA TYR A 96 11.31 1.89 -1.25
C TYR A 96 12.61 1.78 -2.03
N CYS A 97 13.55 2.65 -1.70
CA CYS A 97 14.95 2.57 -2.12
C CYS A 97 15.83 2.29 -0.90
N LEU A 98 16.70 1.30 -1.02
CA LEU A 98 17.78 1.03 -0.07
C LEU A 98 19.11 1.56 -0.61
N ILE A 99 20.02 1.89 0.29
CA ILE A 99 21.44 2.13 -0.01
C ILE A 99 22.27 1.17 0.84
N SER A 100 23.20 0.45 0.21
CA SER A 100 24.15 -0.39 0.93
C SER A 100 25.22 0.45 1.62
N LYS A 101 25.43 0.19 2.90
CA LYS A 101 26.48 0.73 3.75
C LYS A 101 27.63 -0.24 3.96
N SER A 102 27.73 -1.26 3.10
CA SER A 102 28.83 -2.23 3.13
C SER A 102 30.18 -1.52 3.04
N GLU A 103 31.15 -2.01 3.82
CA GLU A 103 32.54 -1.57 3.74
C GLU A 103 33.21 -2.05 2.44
N ASN A 104 32.71 -3.14 1.86
CA ASN A 104 33.16 -3.62 0.57
C ASN A 104 32.79 -2.61 -0.53
N ARG A 105 33.82 -2.01 -1.14
CA ARG A 105 33.68 -1.00 -2.22
C ARG A 105 32.83 -1.47 -3.39
N SER A 106 32.78 -2.77 -3.65
CA SER A 106 31.94 -3.33 -4.71
C SER A 106 30.45 -3.12 -4.44
N TYR A 107 30.03 -3.10 -3.18
CA TYR A 107 28.62 -3.00 -2.78
C TYR A 107 28.25 -1.65 -2.18
N LYS A 108 29.22 -0.94 -1.61
CA LYS A 108 29.03 0.39 -1.02
C LYS A 108 28.25 1.32 -1.96
N ASN A 109 27.24 1.99 -1.42
CA ASN A 109 26.34 2.91 -2.13
C ASN A 109 25.53 2.30 -3.27
N ARG A 110 25.49 0.97 -3.43
CA ARG A 110 24.55 0.34 -4.37
C ARG A 110 23.13 0.53 -3.87
N CYS A 111 22.23 0.77 -4.81
CA CYS A 111 20.81 0.87 -4.53
C CYS A 111 20.08 -0.44 -4.77
N TYR A 112 19.04 -0.68 -3.97
CA TYR A 112 18.06 -1.73 -4.20
C TYR A 112 16.66 -1.12 -4.11
N ILE A 113 15.81 -1.38 -5.11
CA ILE A 113 14.42 -0.95 -5.10
C ILE A 113 13.55 -2.15 -4.74
N GLY A 114 12.58 -1.98 -3.84
CA GLY A 114 11.67 -3.05 -3.49
C GLY A 114 10.29 -2.56 -3.07
N TYR A 115 9.36 -3.51 -2.92
CA TYR A 115 7.99 -3.29 -2.47
C TYR A 115 7.75 -3.89 -1.09
N THR A 116 6.95 -3.21 -0.26
CA THR A 116 6.55 -3.69 1.07
C THR A 116 5.18 -3.18 1.49
N VAL A 117 4.53 -3.93 2.38
CA VAL A 117 3.37 -3.51 3.17
C VAL A 117 3.75 -3.11 4.60
N ASP A 118 5.00 -3.39 5.01
CA ASP A 118 5.53 -3.06 6.32
C ASP A 118 7.03 -2.73 6.18
N PRO A 119 7.41 -1.43 6.10
CA PRO A 119 8.79 -1.03 5.87
C PRO A 119 9.69 -1.31 7.08
N ASN A 120 9.17 -1.16 8.31
CA ASN A 120 9.93 -1.39 9.54
C ASN A 120 10.31 -2.86 9.70
N ARG A 121 9.40 -3.78 9.34
CA ARG A 121 9.72 -5.20 9.27
C ARG A 121 10.67 -5.49 8.10
N ARG A 122 10.43 -4.91 6.92
CA ARG A 122 11.19 -5.25 5.71
C ARG A 122 12.66 -4.84 5.78
N ILE A 123 12.99 -3.71 6.40
CA ILE A 123 14.40 -3.31 6.57
C ILE A 123 15.17 -4.29 7.47
N LYS A 124 14.52 -4.79 8.53
CA LYS A 124 15.10 -5.83 9.39
C LYS A 124 15.37 -7.12 8.60
N GLN A 125 14.41 -7.57 7.80
CA GLN A 125 14.59 -8.75 6.93
C GLN A 125 15.78 -8.61 5.99
N HIS A 126 15.98 -7.44 5.37
CA HIS A 126 17.14 -7.20 4.51
C HIS A 126 18.47 -7.28 5.28
N ASN A 127 18.52 -6.76 6.50
CA ASN A 127 19.72 -6.75 7.32
C ASN A 127 19.99 -8.09 8.02
N SER A 128 18.97 -8.93 8.22
CA SER A 128 19.10 -10.29 8.72
C SER A 128 19.47 -11.34 7.65
N GLY A 129 19.46 -10.96 6.37
CA GLY A 129 19.84 -11.83 5.26
C GLY A 129 18.69 -12.67 4.68
N LYS A 130 18.99 -13.42 3.60
CA LYS A 130 17.95 -14.11 2.81
C LYS A 130 17.19 -15.18 3.58
N ASP A 131 17.85 -15.84 4.53
CA ASP A 131 17.27 -16.94 5.32
C ASP A 131 16.22 -16.42 6.32
N HIS A 132 16.17 -15.11 6.54
CA HIS A 132 15.19 -14.41 7.39
C HIS A 132 14.17 -13.61 6.55
N GLY A 133 13.98 -13.97 5.28
CA GLY A 133 13.03 -13.33 4.37
C GLY A 133 13.58 -12.08 3.65
N GLY A 134 14.89 -11.82 3.75
CA GLY A 134 15.57 -10.82 2.93
C GLY A 134 15.62 -11.21 1.45
N ALA A 135 15.69 -10.23 0.55
CA ALA A 135 15.84 -10.54 -0.87
C ALA A 135 17.21 -11.15 -1.18
N LYS A 136 17.28 -12.18 -2.03
CA LYS A 136 18.55 -12.78 -2.48
C LYS A 136 19.55 -11.75 -3.03
N LYS A 137 19.07 -10.71 -3.72
CA LYS A 137 19.91 -9.63 -4.27
C LYS A 137 20.53 -8.73 -3.20
N THR A 138 20.02 -8.73 -1.98
CA THR A 138 20.51 -7.91 -0.85
C THR A 138 21.35 -8.70 0.15
N ASP A 139 21.40 -10.02 0.01
CA ASP A 139 22.09 -10.93 0.93
C ASP A 139 23.60 -10.66 0.99
N SER A 140 24.16 -10.63 2.21
CA SER A 140 25.60 -10.36 2.49
C SER A 140 26.16 -9.09 1.85
N ARG A 141 25.30 -8.13 1.50
CA ARG A 141 25.65 -6.87 0.82
C ARG A 141 25.24 -5.65 1.66
N GLY A 142 24.79 -5.88 2.89
CA GLY A 142 24.42 -4.85 3.85
C GLY A 142 25.61 -4.37 4.71
N PRO A 143 25.32 -3.66 5.81
CA PRO A 143 23.99 -3.25 6.25
C PRO A 143 23.31 -2.31 5.23
N TRP A 144 21.99 -2.32 5.21
CA TRP A 144 21.15 -1.54 4.32
C TRP A 144 20.43 -0.44 5.08
N ASP A 145 20.47 0.75 4.50
CA ASP A 145 19.66 1.89 4.92
C ASP A 145 18.46 2.02 3.99
N MET A 146 17.24 2.07 4.53
CA MET A 146 16.04 2.38 3.75
C MET A 146 15.85 3.89 3.73
N VAL A 147 16.32 4.53 2.67
CA VAL A 147 16.48 6.00 2.64
C VAL A 147 15.18 6.74 2.31
N CYS A 148 14.38 6.19 1.40
CA CYS A 148 13.10 6.78 1.04
C CYS A 148 12.07 5.73 0.62
N ILE A 149 10.79 6.11 0.71
CA ILE A 149 9.65 5.28 0.33
C ILE A 149 8.55 6.11 -0.30
N ILE A 150 7.97 5.58 -1.37
CA ILE A 150 6.79 6.12 -2.03
C ILE A 150 5.61 5.25 -1.64
N HIS A 151 4.53 5.85 -1.14
CA HIS A 151 3.38 5.12 -0.63
C HIS A 151 2.06 5.87 -0.88
N GLY A 152 0.95 5.24 -0.52
CA GLY A 152 -0.40 5.68 -0.90
C GLY A 152 -0.87 5.07 -2.22
N PHE A 153 -0.22 4.01 -2.71
CA PHE A 153 -0.71 3.29 -3.88
C PHE A 153 -2.07 2.67 -3.57
N PRO A 154 -3.02 2.64 -4.52
CA PRO A 154 -4.37 2.15 -4.29
C PRO A 154 -4.44 0.62 -4.11
N ASN A 155 -3.39 -0.12 -4.47
CA ASN A 155 -3.28 -1.57 -4.29
C ASN A 155 -1.84 -2.04 -4.59
N SER A 156 -1.57 -3.29 -4.24
CA SER A 156 -0.30 -3.97 -4.51
C SER A 156 0.07 -3.98 -6.00
N VAL A 157 -0.88 -4.19 -6.90
CA VAL A 157 -0.62 -4.25 -8.35
C VAL A 157 -0.06 -2.92 -8.87
N SER A 158 -0.64 -1.79 -8.45
CA SER A 158 -0.17 -0.46 -8.83
C SER A 158 1.24 -0.19 -8.30
N ALA A 159 1.51 -0.58 -7.05
CA ALA A 159 2.83 -0.45 -6.43
C ALA A 159 3.87 -1.35 -7.10
N LEU A 160 3.54 -2.60 -7.41
CA LEU A 160 4.44 -3.55 -8.08
C LEU A 160 4.77 -3.11 -9.51
N ARG A 161 3.80 -2.54 -10.25
CA ARG A 161 4.06 -1.93 -11.56
C ARG A 161 5.04 -0.75 -11.46
N PHE A 162 4.91 0.06 -10.40
CA PHE A 162 5.83 1.16 -10.14
C PHE A 162 7.24 0.67 -9.79
N GLU A 163 7.33 -0.31 -8.89
CA GLU A 163 8.59 -0.94 -8.48
C GLU A 163 9.35 -1.51 -9.67
N TRP A 164 8.68 -2.27 -10.53
CA TRP A 164 9.29 -2.84 -11.72
C TRP A 164 9.79 -1.75 -12.68
N ALA A 165 9.00 -0.69 -12.89
CA ALA A 165 9.37 0.42 -13.77
C ALA A 165 10.57 1.22 -13.21
N TRP A 166 10.69 1.32 -11.89
CA TRP A 166 11.81 1.98 -11.23
C TRP A 166 13.10 1.14 -11.26
N GLN A 167 12.96 -0.19 -11.19
CA GLN A 167 14.07 -1.11 -11.39
C GLN A 167 14.58 -1.12 -12.84
N ASN A 168 13.66 -1.07 -13.82
CA ASN A 168 13.91 -1.30 -15.25
C ASN A 168 13.48 -0.09 -16.12
N PRO A 169 14.11 1.09 -15.97
CA PRO A 169 13.70 2.31 -16.68
C PRO A 169 13.83 2.20 -18.21
N ASP A 170 14.81 1.45 -18.71
CA ASP A 170 15.06 1.18 -20.12
C ASP A 170 13.97 0.31 -20.77
N LYS A 171 13.34 -0.57 -20.00
CA LYS A 171 12.28 -1.48 -20.47
C LYS A 171 10.88 -0.93 -20.24
N SER A 172 10.73 0.00 -19.32
CA SER A 172 9.45 0.58 -18.98
C SER A 172 8.87 1.38 -20.14
N ARG A 173 7.67 1.02 -20.58
CA ARG A 173 6.91 1.80 -21.58
C ARG A 173 6.74 3.28 -21.21
N ARG A 174 6.86 3.63 -19.93
CA ARG A 174 6.72 5.01 -19.43
C ARG A 174 8.01 5.82 -19.52
N LEU A 175 9.16 5.16 -19.66
CA LEU A 175 10.48 5.78 -19.55
C LEU A 175 11.44 5.45 -20.69
N ARG A 176 11.21 4.37 -21.45
CA ARG A 176 12.12 3.89 -22.51
C ARG A 176 12.45 4.97 -23.55
N ASP A 177 11.46 5.79 -23.90
CA ASP A 177 11.62 6.83 -24.92
C ASP A 177 12.46 8.03 -24.41
N ILE A 178 12.59 8.18 -23.08
CA ILE A 178 13.42 9.22 -22.43
C ILE A 178 14.91 8.82 -22.45
N LYS A 179 15.23 7.53 -22.68
CA LYS A 179 16.61 7.01 -22.76
C LYS A 179 17.51 7.44 -21.59
N LEU A 180 17.00 7.34 -20.36
CA LEU A 180 17.71 7.74 -19.15
C LEU A 180 19.02 6.95 -18.96
N LYS A 181 20.15 7.64 -18.93
CA LYS A 181 21.47 7.09 -18.56
C LYS A 181 22.03 7.80 -17.35
N LYS A 182 22.78 7.07 -16.50
CA LYS A 182 23.43 7.63 -15.31
C LYS A 182 24.62 8.50 -15.72
N ASP A 183 24.72 9.69 -15.15
CA ASP A 183 25.87 10.55 -15.40
C ASP A 183 27.11 10.07 -14.61
N LYS A 184 28.31 10.35 -15.11
CA LYS A 184 29.57 9.93 -14.45
C LYS A 184 29.70 10.49 -13.03
N LYS A 185 29.27 11.75 -12.84
CA LYS A 185 29.31 12.47 -11.54
C LYS A 185 28.11 12.16 -10.63
N GLU A 186 27.07 11.51 -11.15
CA GLU A 186 25.83 11.24 -10.41
C GLU A 186 25.99 9.98 -9.57
N SER A 187 25.65 10.03 -8.28
CA SER A 187 25.63 8.83 -7.44
C SER A 187 24.56 7.84 -7.91
N PRO A 188 24.69 6.53 -7.60
CA PRO A 188 23.64 5.56 -7.89
C PRO A 188 22.27 5.97 -7.33
N PHE A 189 22.24 6.60 -6.15
CA PHE A 189 21.01 7.05 -5.53
C PHE A 189 20.39 8.27 -6.22
N GLN A 190 21.19 9.29 -6.56
CA GLN A 190 20.71 10.45 -7.33
C GLN A 190 20.09 10.02 -8.66
N PHE A 191 20.71 9.05 -9.34
CA PHE A 191 20.13 8.47 -10.56
C PHE A 191 18.77 7.82 -10.32
N ARG A 192 18.62 7.07 -9.22
CA ARG A 192 17.33 6.48 -8.85
C ARG A 192 16.29 7.54 -8.50
N LEU A 193 16.66 8.65 -7.86
CA LEU A 193 15.76 9.78 -7.62
C LEU A 193 15.33 10.48 -8.92
N ARG A 194 16.23 10.58 -9.90
CA ARG A 194 15.90 11.14 -11.22
C ARG A 194 14.95 10.24 -12.00
N ILE A 195 15.14 8.92 -11.98
CA ILE A 195 14.18 7.95 -12.54
C ILE A 195 12.83 8.10 -11.84
N LEU A 196 12.84 8.16 -10.51
CA LEU A 196 11.64 8.34 -9.70
C LEU A 196 10.86 9.60 -10.08
N SER A 197 11.55 10.73 -10.28
CA SER A 197 10.93 11.99 -10.72
C SER A 197 10.18 11.81 -12.05
N ASN A 198 10.76 11.09 -13.02
CA ASN A 198 10.08 10.82 -14.29
C ASN A 198 8.87 9.89 -14.10
N LEU A 199 8.97 8.88 -13.22
CA LEU A 199 7.85 7.99 -12.92
C LEU A 199 6.66 8.74 -12.31
N LEU A 200 6.92 9.59 -11.31
CA LEU A 200 5.87 10.36 -10.64
C LEU A 200 5.22 11.42 -11.55
N ASN A 201 5.88 11.78 -12.66
CA ASN A 201 5.34 12.62 -13.73
C ASN A 201 4.61 11.85 -14.84
N SER A 202 4.62 10.52 -14.79
CA SER A 202 4.06 9.67 -15.85
C SER A 202 2.75 9.01 -15.42
N ASP A 203 1.89 8.70 -16.39
CA ASP A 203 0.66 7.95 -16.12
C ASP A 203 0.96 6.48 -15.74
N PRO A 204 0.14 5.85 -14.90
CA PRO A 204 -1.00 6.43 -14.18
C PRO A 204 -0.60 7.18 -12.90
N TRP A 205 0.67 7.12 -12.48
CA TRP A 205 1.11 7.49 -11.14
C TRP A 205 1.02 8.99 -10.85
N LYS A 206 1.10 9.84 -11.88
CA LYS A 206 0.87 11.29 -11.75
C LYS A 206 -0.51 11.67 -11.22
N ARG A 207 -1.48 10.75 -11.25
CA ARG A 207 -2.85 10.95 -10.74
C ARG A 207 -3.15 10.25 -9.42
N LEU A 208 -2.18 9.54 -8.83
CA LEU A 208 -2.43 8.68 -7.67
C LEU A 208 -2.25 9.33 -6.29
N SER A 209 -2.23 10.67 -6.18
CA SER A 209 -2.07 11.40 -4.91
C SER A 209 -1.06 10.76 -3.94
N LEU A 210 0.07 10.30 -4.48
CA LEU A 210 1.05 9.53 -3.73
C LEU A 210 1.78 10.41 -2.72
N ASN A 211 2.50 9.75 -1.80
CA ASN A 211 3.36 10.39 -0.83
C ASN A 211 4.79 9.96 -1.10
N PHE A 212 5.71 10.92 -1.12
CA PHE A 212 7.14 10.64 -1.01
C PHE A 212 7.55 10.85 0.44
N ARG A 213 8.26 9.88 1.03
CA ARG A 213 8.75 9.99 2.41
C ARG A 213 10.25 9.76 2.48
N TRP A 214 10.98 10.74 3.03
CA TRP A 214 12.33 10.54 3.51
C TRP A 214 12.27 9.79 4.84
N LEU A 215 12.85 8.60 4.89
CA LEU A 215 12.89 7.79 6.11
C LEU A 215 14.11 8.14 6.97
N MET A 216 15.17 8.62 6.31
CA MET A 216 16.45 8.99 6.90
C MET A 216 16.82 10.39 6.42
N PRO A 217 16.60 11.44 7.23
CA PRO A 217 16.80 12.84 6.85
C PRO A 217 18.22 13.17 6.36
N GLU A 218 19.23 12.44 6.82
CA GLU A 218 20.63 12.60 6.41
C GLU A 218 20.88 12.28 4.92
N TYR A 219 19.94 11.59 4.26
CA TYR A 219 19.98 11.33 2.82
C TYR A 219 19.13 12.32 2.00
N GLU A 220 18.49 13.27 2.67
CA GLU A 220 17.71 14.28 1.98
C GLU A 220 18.62 15.06 1.02
N THR A 221 18.16 15.17 -0.21
CA THR A 221 18.80 15.97 -1.24
C THR A 221 17.74 16.78 -1.94
N GLN A 222 18.15 17.91 -2.53
CA GLN A 222 17.25 18.65 -3.40
C GLN A 222 16.80 17.73 -4.53
N PHE A 223 15.50 17.59 -4.69
CA PHE A 223 14.98 16.87 -5.83
C PHE A 223 15.36 17.60 -7.13
N PRO A 224 15.51 16.87 -8.26
CA PRO A 224 15.67 17.51 -9.56
C PRO A 224 14.56 18.55 -9.78
N GLU A 225 14.85 19.69 -10.42
CA GLU A 225 13.90 20.81 -10.57
C GLU A 225 12.49 20.38 -11.07
N LYS A 226 12.43 19.36 -11.95
CA LYS A 226 11.18 18.75 -12.45
C LYS A 226 10.28 18.14 -11.35
N PHE A 227 10.80 17.95 -10.15
CA PHE A 227 10.08 17.44 -8.98
C PHE A 227 9.45 18.57 -8.15
N ASN A 228 10.04 19.77 -8.16
CA ASN A 228 9.55 20.91 -7.37
C ASN A 228 8.14 21.34 -7.80
N ASN A 229 7.73 20.96 -9.01
CA ASN A 229 6.40 21.25 -9.57
C ASN A 229 5.36 20.14 -9.33
N LEU A 230 5.69 19.06 -8.60
CA LEU A 230 4.75 17.95 -8.34
C LEU A 230 3.75 18.30 -7.24
N THR A 231 2.72 19.06 -7.59
CA THR A 231 1.66 19.47 -6.65
C THR A 231 0.76 18.32 -6.17
N HIS A 232 0.87 17.14 -6.78
CA HIS A 232 0.12 15.92 -6.43
C HIS A 232 0.84 15.00 -5.44
N ILE A 233 2.13 15.26 -5.17
CA ILE A 233 2.96 14.46 -4.27
C ILE A 233 3.13 15.22 -2.95
N GLU A 234 2.74 14.60 -1.85
CA GLU A 234 3.04 15.13 -0.51
C GLU A 234 4.40 14.60 -0.04
N ARG A 235 5.24 15.50 0.47
CA ARG A 235 6.54 15.16 1.06
C ARG A 235 6.39 14.94 2.56
N LYS A 236 6.88 13.80 3.05
CA LYS A 236 6.84 13.41 4.46
C LYS A 236 8.23 13.02 4.96
N PHE A 237 8.42 13.02 6.27
CA PHE A 237 9.71 12.75 6.91
C PHE A 237 9.56 11.76 8.07
N GLY A 238 10.63 11.02 8.35
CA GLY A 238 10.70 10.02 9.42
C GLY A 238 10.03 8.69 9.05
N LEU A 239 10.14 7.73 9.97
CA LEU A 239 9.65 6.37 9.80
C LEU A 239 8.14 6.31 9.50
N VAL A 240 7.71 5.26 8.78
CA VAL A 240 6.29 4.98 8.60
C VAL A 240 5.74 4.41 9.90
N GLN A 241 4.70 5.07 10.42
CA GLN A 241 3.93 4.58 11.56
C GLN A 241 2.78 3.71 11.04
N LYS A 242 2.50 2.60 11.72
CA LYS A 242 1.29 1.83 11.47
C LYS A 242 0.10 2.62 12.02
N GLU A 243 -0.81 2.99 11.14
CA GLU A 243 -2.09 3.60 11.52
C GLU A 243 -3.18 2.54 11.48
N GLY A 244 -4.06 2.56 12.49
CA GLY A 244 -5.24 1.72 12.51
C GLY A 244 -6.41 2.47 13.12
N GLU A 245 -7.62 2.02 12.79
CA GLU A 245 -8.86 2.54 13.34
C GLU A 245 -9.49 1.49 14.24
N MET A 246 -10.00 1.91 15.40
CA MET A 246 -10.73 1.02 16.29
C MET A 246 -12.08 0.68 15.66
N VAL A 247 -12.45 -0.60 15.69
CA VAL A 247 -13.80 -1.03 15.31
C VAL A 247 -14.74 -0.66 16.47
N PRO A 248 -15.72 0.24 16.28
CA PRO A 248 -16.63 0.58 17.35
C PRO A 248 -17.46 -0.62 17.77
N LYS A 249 -17.62 -0.79 19.09
CA LYS A 249 -18.37 -1.90 19.69
C LYS A 249 -19.83 -1.55 19.95
N ASP A 250 -20.11 -0.27 20.22
CA ASP A 250 -21.47 0.20 20.50
C ASP A 250 -22.19 0.49 19.16
N PRO A 251 -23.37 -0.09 18.92
CA PRO A 251 -24.21 0.28 17.77
C PRO A 251 -24.48 1.79 17.64
N GLN A 252 -24.46 2.55 18.74
CA GLN A 252 -24.64 4.00 18.73
C GLN A 252 -23.48 4.76 18.07
N ASP A 253 -22.30 4.14 17.94
CA ASP A 253 -21.15 4.73 17.26
C ASP A 253 -21.25 4.60 15.73
N TYR A 254 -22.28 3.92 15.22
CA TYR A 254 -22.56 3.81 13.80
C TYR A 254 -23.65 4.80 13.38
N GLU A 255 -23.62 5.18 12.10
CA GLU A 255 -24.67 5.93 11.44
C GLU A 255 -25.01 5.29 10.09
N SER A 256 -26.23 5.54 9.62
CA SER A 256 -26.65 5.09 8.30
C SER A 256 -26.01 5.94 7.19
N ILE A 257 -25.78 5.31 6.03
CA ILE A 257 -25.33 6.04 4.85
C ILE A 257 -26.43 7.02 4.42
N LYS A 258 -26.17 8.31 4.61
CA LYS A 258 -26.99 9.44 4.14
C LYS A 258 -27.02 9.54 2.60
N PRO A 259 -28.10 10.10 2.01
CA PRO A 259 -28.15 10.38 0.58
C PRO A 259 -26.99 11.26 0.09
N CYS A 260 -26.62 11.10 -1.19
CA CYS A 260 -25.55 11.87 -1.79
C CYS A 260 -25.88 13.37 -1.73
N SER A 261 -24.96 14.16 -1.17
CA SER A 261 -25.16 15.60 -1.03
C SER A 261 -25.10 16.37 -2.36
N ILE A 262 -24.67 15.73 -3.46
CA ILE A 262 -24.66 16.28 -4.82
C ILE A 262 -25.93 15.90 -5.59
N CYS A 263 -26.16 14.62 -5.87
CA CYS A 263 -27.28 14.17 -6.73
C CYS A 263 -28.59 13.91 -5.96
N LYS A 264 -28.56 13.96 -4.63
CA LYS A 264 -29.70 13.72 -3.71
C LYS A 264 -30.27 12.30 -3.70
N ASN A 265 -29.76 11.40 -4.54
CA ASN A 265 -30.13 9.99 -4.54
C ASN A 265 -29.45 9.21 -3.41
N ASN A 266 -30.05 8.09 -3.03
CA ASN A 266 -29.49 7.16 -2.05
C ASN A 266 -28.16 6.55 -2.55
N ILE A 267 -27.25 6.29 -1.62
CA ILE A 267 -26.01 5.54 -1.86
C ILE A 267 -26.24 4.13 -1.34
N SER A 268 -26.08 3.12 -2.21
CA SER A 268 -26.55 1.77 -1.89
C SER A 268 -25.54 0.98 -1.06
N THR A 269 -24.24 1.21 -1.30
CA THR A 269 -23.14 0.43 -0.70
C THR A 269 -22.00 1.32 -0.25
N ILE A 270 -21.16 0.82 0.67
CA ILE A 270 -19.93 1.51 1.11
C ILE A 270 -18.95 1.68 -0.07
N SER A 271 -18.92 0.74 -1.03
CA SER A 271 -18.08 0.84 -2.24
C SER A 271 -18.46 2.00 -3.18
N GLU A 272 -19.69 2.50 -3.08
CA GLU A 272 -20.13 3.71 -3.79
C GLU A 272 -19.91 4.98 -2.96
N LEU A 273 -19.68 4.86 -1.65
CA LEU A 273 -19.60 5.96 -0.70
C LEU A 273 -18.20 6.58 -0.63
N VAL A 274 -18.14 7.90 -0.71
CA VAL A 274 -17.07 8.70 -0.10
C VAL A 274 -17.70 9.73 0.85
N ARG A 275 -17.10 9.91 2.03
CA ARG A 275 -17.58 10.88 3.04
C ARG A 275 -16.60 12.03 3.20
N CYS A 276 -17.10 13.18 3.62
CA CYS A 276 -16.24 14.33 3.92
C CYS A 276 -15.29 14.01 5.08
N GLN A 277 -14.02 14.41 5.01
CA GLN A 277 -13.03 14.16 6.08
C GLN A 277 -12.88 15.32 7.08
N THR A 278 -13.67 16.39 6.94
CA THR A 278 -13.68 17.48 7.91
C THR A 278 -14.44 17.06 9.17
N LYS A 279 -13.71 16.37 10.07
CA LYS A 279 -14.20 15.80 11.33
C LYS A 279 -14.97 16.84 12.15
N ASN A 280 -16.01 16.38 12.85
CA ASN A 280 -16.85 17.16 13.77
C ASN A 280 -17.55 18.41 13.17
N ILE A 281 -17.37 18.65 11.86
CA ILE A 281 -17.93 19.83 11.17
C ILE A 281 -18.85 19.36 10.04
N CYS A 282 -18.49 18.29 9.31
CA CYS A 282 -19.24 17.86 8.13
C CYS A 282 -19.51 16.34 8.11
N GLY A 283 -20.78 15.97 8.19
CA GLY A 283 -21.25 14.59 8.01
C GLY A 283 -21.82 14.30 6.62
N SER A 284 -21.27 14.92 5.56
CA SER A 284 -21.79 14.76 4.19
C SER A 284 -21.25 13.52 3.53
N HIS A 285 -22.15 12.80 2.84
CA HIS A 285 -21.84 11.63 2.04
C HIS A 285 -22.04 11.95 0.56
N PHE A 286 -21.26 11.29 -0.30
CA PHE A 286 -21.31 11.47 -1.74
C PHE A 286 -21.13 10.11 -2.44
N HIS A 287 -21.77 9.92 -3.59
CA HIS A 287 -21.29 8.89 -4.50
C HIS A 287 -19.87 9.25 -4.94
N ILE A 288 -19.00 8.25 -4.97
CA ILE A 288 -17.62 8.34 -5.47
C ILE A 288 -17.58 9.02 -6.84
N TYR A 289 -18.46 8.61 -7.76
CA TYR A 289 -18.57 9.20 -9.10
C TYR A 289 -19.02 10.66 -9.06
N CYS A 290 -20.03 11.01 -8.27
CA CYS A 290 -20.54 12.38 -8.20
C CYS A 290 -19.47 13.36 -7.69
N LEU A 291 -18.73 12.98 -6.64
CA LEU A 291 -17.66 13.81 -6.11
C LEU A 291 -16.49 13.91 -7.10
N ALA A 292 -16.11 12.80 -7.75
CA ALA A 292 -15.08 12.80 -8.78
C ALA A 292 -15.42 13.71 -9.95
N LYS A 293 -16.62 13.55 -10.53
CA LYS A 293 -17.13 14.36 -11.63
C LYS A 293 -17.10 15.84 -11.27
N LYS A 294 -17.64 16.22 -10.11
CA LYS A 294 -17.64 17.62 -9.67
C LYS A 294 -16.24 18.21 -9.57
N ALA A 295 -15.31 17.51 -8.91
CA ALA A 295 -13.93 17.99 -8.76
C ALA A 295 -13.21 18.12 -10.11
N LEU A 296 -13.40 17.16 -11.02
CA LEU A 296 -12.81 17.18 -12.35
C LEU A 296 -13.43 18.26 -13.25
N THR A 297 -14.73 18.54 -13.13
CA THR A 297 -15.37 19.64 -13.83
C THR A 297 -14.83 20.99 -13.33
N GLU A 298 -14.69 21.16 -12.00
CA GLU A 298 -14.12 22.37 -11.40
C GLU A 298 -12.66 22.61 -11.80
N SER A 299 -11.86 21.55 -11.95
CA SER A 299 -10.48 21.65 -12.43
C SER A 299 -10.35 21.72 -13.96
N LYS A 300 -11.46 21.65 -14.71
CA LYS A 300 -11.49 21.57 -16.18
C LYS A 300 -10.75 20.34 -16.74
N GLU A 301 -10.78 19.24 -16.01
CA GLU A 301 -10.11 17.98 -16.36
C GLU A 301 -11.09 16.83 -16.66
N PHE A 302 -12.41 17.04 -16.58
CA PHE A 302 -13.41 15.97 -16.72
C PHE A 302 -13.32 15.19 -18.03
N ASP A 303 -12.98 15.86 -19.13
CA ASP A 303 -12.89 15.21 -20.45
C ASP A 303 -11.54 14.50 -20.69
N THR A 304 -10.55 14.71 -19.80
CA THR A 304 -9.18 14.21 -19.99
C THR A 304 -8.72 13.27 -18.88
N CYS A 305 -9.35 13.31 -17.71
CA CYS A 305 -8.94 12.60 -16.52
C CYS A 305 -10.12 11.86 -15.89
N LEU A 306 -9.88 10.64 -15.42
CA LEU A 306 -10.89 9.83 -14.72
C LEU A 306 -10.86 10.02 -13.20
N ILE A 307 -9.71 10.41 -12.65
CA ILE A 307 -9.46 10.41 -11.20
C ILE A 307 -8.98 11.80 -10.80
N PRO A 308 -9.68 12.52 -9.90
CA PRO A 308 -9.19 13.78 -9.36
C PRO A 308 -8.01 13.54 -8.40
N ILE A 309 -7.15 14.52 -8.22
CA ILE A 309 -6.04 14.45 -7.25
C ILE A 309 -6.50 14.99 -5.89
N LYS A 310 -7.20 16.12 -5.91
CA LYS A 310 -7.68 16.88 -4.75
C LYS A 310 -8.94 17.66 -5.13
N GLY A 311 -9.67 18.13 -4.13
CA GLY A 311 -10.83 18.99 -4.32
C GLY A 311 -11.33 19.58 -3.01
N ARG A 312 -12.54 20.14 -3.03
CA ARG A 312 -13.21 20.70 -1.86
C ARG A 312 -14.56 20.03 -1.64
N CYS A 313 -14.95 19.88 -0.39
CA CYS A 313 -16.27 19.39 -0.03
C CYS A 313 -17.33 20.39 -0.50
N PRO A 314 -18.35 19.98 -1.28
CA PRO A 314 -19.42 20.87 -1.73
C PRO A 314 -20.27 21.51 -0.63
N ARG A 315 -20.18 21.00 0.62
CA ARG A 315 -20.99 21.49 1.75
C ARG A 315 -20.21 22.38 2.70
N CYS A 316 -19.06 21.91 3.19
CA CYS A 316 -18.25 22.65 4.17
C CYS A 316 -17.02 23.35 3.57
N PHE A 317 -16.77 23.18 2.26
CA PHE A 317 -15.59 23.70 1.55
C PHE A 317 -14.23 23.19 2.05
N GLY A 318 -14.22 22.26 3.01
CA GLY A 318 -13.01 21.59 3.49
C GLY A 318 -12.28 20.88 2.35
N THR A 319 -10.94 21.00 2.33
CA THR A 319 -10.09 20.39 1.32
C THR A 319 -9.91 18.89 1.58
N TRP A 320 -9.82 18.11 0.51
CA TRP A 320 -9.54 16.68 0.57
C TRP A 320 -8.55 16.27 -0.52
N ARG A 321 -7.80 15.18 -0.29
CA ARG A 321 -7.05 14.47 -1.33
C ARG A 321 -7.80 13.21 -1.69
N TRP A 322 -7.83 12.87 -2.98
CA TRP A 322 -8.57 11.69 -3.44
C TRP A 322 -8.08 10.40 -2.80
N GLY A 323 -6.76 10.23 -2.68
CA GLY A 323 -6.15 9.08 -2.02
C GLY A 323 -6.65 8.87 -0.59
N ASP A 324 -6.83 9.96 0.18
CA ASP A 324 -7.30 9.89 1.55
C ASP A 324 -8.78 9.45 1.62
N LEU A 325 -9.62 9.91 0.70
CA LEU A 325 -11.02 9.49 0.61
C LEU A 325 -11.16 7.99 0.27
N ILE A 326 -10.33 7.50 -0.66
CA ILE A 326 -10.31 6.08 -1.03
C ILE A 326 -9.77 5.23 0.11
N GLN A 327 -8.76 5.71 0.84
CA GLN A 327 -8.25 5.00 2.02
C GLN A 327 -9.33 4.88 3.10
N ASP A 328 -10.04 5.96 3.41
CA ASP A 328 -11.17 5.95 4.35
C ASP A 328 -12.26 4.96 3.93
N GLN A 329 -12.67 5.00 2.66
CA GLN A 329 -13.66 4.04 2.11
C GLN A 329 -13.21 2.58 2.31
N ARG A 330 -11.94 2.27 2.09
CA ARG A 330 -11.42 0.90 2.24
C ARG A 330 -11.38 0.47 3.70
N THR A 331 -11.00 1.38 4.60
CA THR A 331 -11.09 1.15 6.04
C THR A 331 -12.54 0.88 6.46
N LEU A 332 -13.51 1.65 5.95
CA LEU A 332 -14.94 1.43 6.20
C LEU A 332 -15.43 0.06 5.74
N ILE A 333 -14.98 -0.40 4.57
CA ILE A 333 -15.31 -1.75 4.06
C ILE A 333 -14.80 -2.83 5.01
N GLN A 334 -13.54 -2.72 5.46
CA GLN A 334 -12.94 -3.68 6.40
C GLN A 334 -13.65 -3.65 7.77
N ILE A 335 -13.97 -2.46 8.29
CA ILE A 335 -14.73 -2.32 9.54
C ILE A 335 -16.12 -2.97 9.38
N SER A 336 -16.83 -2.72 8.28
CA SER A 336 -18.16 -3.29 8.04
C SER A 336 -18.14 -4.83 7.96
N GLN A 337 -17.11 -5.41 7.33
CA GLN A 337 -16.92 -6.86 7.27
C GLN A 337 -16.76 -7.45 8.68
N ILE A 338 -15.85 -6.88 9.48
CA ILE A 338 -15.58 -7.34 10.86
C ILE A 338 -16.80 -7.11 11.77
N ALA A 339 -17.49 -5.98 11.63
CA ALA A 339 -18.68 -5.66 12.41
C ALA A 339 -19.84 -6.59 12.05
N GLY A 340 -20.03 -6.92 10.77
CA GLY A 340 -21.04 -7.87 10.31
C GLY A 340 -20.84 -9.27 10.90
N GLU A 341 -19.59 -9.75 10.91
CA GLU A 341 -19.22 -11.05 11.51
C GLU A 341 -19.43 -11.07 13.03
N ASN A 342 -19.04 -10.01 13.74
CA ASN A 342 -19.01 -9.99 15.20
C ASN A 342 -20.32 -9.54 15.87
N LEU A 343 -21.05 -8.60 15.27
CA LEU A 343 -22.16 -7.90 15.94
C LEU A 343 -23.55 -8.35 15.45
N LYS A 344 -23.64 -9.28 14.48
CA LYS A 344 -24.91 -9.75 13.87
C LYS A 344 -25.86 -8.59 13.52
N ILE A 345 -25.31 -7.45 13.10
CA ILE A 345 -26.10 -6.26 12.77
C ILE A 345 -26.80 -6.51 11.43
N PHE A 346 -28.12 -6.64 11.46
CA PHE A 346 -28.93 -6.62 10.24
C PHE A 346 -28.68 -5.30 9.48
N ASN A 347 -28.41 -5.36 8.17
CA ASN A 347 -28.04 -4.23 7.30
C ASN A 347 -26.67 -3.57 7.57
N ALA A 348 -25.67 -4.31 8.09
CA ALA A 348 -24.30 -3.80 8.30
C ALA A 348 -23.67 -3.14 7.05
N GLU A 349 -24.07 -3.52 5.85
CA GLU A 349 -23.62 -2.92 4.58
C GLU A 349 -24.02 -1.45 4.40
N LYS A 350 -24.96 -0.95 5.22
CA LYS A 350 -25.45 0.44 5.21
C LYS A 350 -25.12 1.23 6.47
N LEU A 351 -24.35 0.64 7.39
CA LEU A 351 -23.92 1.28 8.62
C LEU A 351 -22.42 1.53 8.56
N ILE A 352 -22.03 2.76 8.84
CA ILE A 352 -20.64 3.18 8.89
C ILE A 352 -20.35 3.76 10.27
N PRO A 353 -19.15 3.57 10.84
CA PRO A 353 -18.72 4.34 11.99
C PRO A 353 -18.96 5.83 11.75
N LYS A 354 -19.51 6.53 12.74
CA LYS A 354 -19.67 7.98 12.67
C LYS A 354 -18.30 8.61 12.37
N ASN A 355 -18.30 9.68 11.58
CA ASN A 355 -17.09 10.44 11.26
C ASN A 355 -16.52 11.24 12.46
N SER A 356 -16.88 10.81 13.67
CA SER A 356 -16.63 11.44 14.94
C SER A 356 -16.79 10.36 16.01
N THR A 357 -15.78 9.53 16.20
CA THR A 357 -15.50 8.83 17.46
C THR A 357 -14.07 8.31 17.48
N VAL A 358 -13.41 8.55 18.61
CA VAL A 358 -12.14 8.00 19.11
C VAL A 358 -10.84 8.50 18.45
N GLY A 359 -10.37 9.65 18.93
CA GLY A 359 -8.96 9.90 19.19
C GLY A 359 -8.79 10.04 20.70
#